data_AF-A0A957H6X6-F1
#
_entry.id   AF-A0A957H6X6-F1
#
_cell.length_a   1.000
_cell.length_b   1.000
_cell.length_c   1.000
_cell.angle_alpha   90.00
_cell.angle_beta   90.00
_cell.angle_gamma   90.00
#
_symmetry.space_group_name_H-M   'P 1'
#
loop_
_entity.id
_entity.type
_entity.pdbx_description
1 polymer ?
#
loop_
_entity_poly.entity_id
_entity_poly.type
_entity_poly.pdbx_seq_one_letter_code
_entity_poly.pdbx_strand_id
1 'polypeptide(L)'
;ELFTRLQATLAEEKPLRAMELTDEEEKSLRGYGLLSLKPVLVLINLGDDQQEIDIAYDWPNSRLCQLHGRLEAELAQLTGDDLEMFMEEYGVTELGLDLVIRLSYDLMGLHSFFTVGEDEVRAWTIPLNATAVEAAGTIHSDLAKGFIRAETVHYDDLLEAGSMAAVKHAGKFRQEGKTYIVVDGDIINVKFNI
;
A
#
# COMPACT_ATOMS: atom_id res chain seq x y z
N GLU A 1 -28.71 18.67 3.30
CA GLU A 1 -27.62 19.35 4.01
C GLU A 1 -26.24 18.99 3.44
N LEU A 2 -25.86 17.70 3.38
CA LEU A 2 -24.58 17.26 2.80
C LEU A 2 -24.29 17.84 1.41
N PHE A 3 -25.18 17.66 0.43
CA PHE A 3 -24.98 18.21 -0.93
C PHE A 3 -24.81 19.72 -0.99
N THR A 4 -25.42 20.46 -0.06
CA THR A 4 -25.25 21.91 0.05
C THR A 4 -23.83 22.25 0.52
N ARG A 5 -23.27 21.49 1.48
CA ARG A 5 -21.87 21.61 1.90
C ARG A 5 -20.90 21.24 0.78
N LEU A 6 -21.19 20.17 0.02
CA LEU A 6 -20.38 19.76 -1.14
C LEU A 6 -20.36 20.87 -2.20
N GLN A 7 -21.54 21.42 -2.54
CA GLN A 7 -21.66 22.51 -3.50
C GLN A 7 -20.90 23.76 -3.06
N ALA A 8 -21.03 24.16 -1.79
CA ALA A 8 -20.31 25.30 -1.25
C ALA A 8 -18.78 25.12 -1.36
N THR A 9 -18.28 23.93 -1.02
CA THR A 9 -16.84 23.61 -1.11
C THR A 9 -16.33 23.69 -2.54
N LEU A 10 -17.06 23.11 -3.50
CA LEU A 10 -16.71 23.16 -4.91
C LEU A 10 -16.77 24.58 -5.49
N ALA A 11 -17.68 25.42 -5.01
CA ALA A 11 -17.79 26.82 -5.43
C ALA A 11 -16.59 27.67 -4.97
N GLU A 12 -15.86 27.23 -3.95
CA GLU A 12 -14.59 27.81 -3.50
C GLU A 12 -13.37 27.21 -4.20
N GLU A 13 -13.56 26.41 -5.25
CA GLU A 13 -12.50 25.70 -5.99
C GLU A 13 -11.69 24.71 -5.12
N LYS A 14 -12.26 24.26 -4.01
CA LYS A 14 -11.65 23.29 -3.11
C LYS A 14 -12.08 21.86 -3.48
N PRO A 15 -11.15 20.89 -3.51
CA PRO A 15 -11.52 19.50 -3.77
C PRO A 15 -12.31 18.92 -2.59
N LEU A 16 -13.28 18.05 -2.87
CA LEU A 16 -14.11 17.44 -1.83
C LEU A 16 -13.31 16.56 -0.86
N ARG A 17 -12.16 16.01 -1.27
CA ARG A 17 -11.26 15.27 -0.38
C ARG A 17 -10.69 16.10 0.77
N ALA A 18 -10.79 17.43 0.69
CA ALA A 18 -10.39 18.35 1.76
C ALA A 18 -11.50 18.58 2.80
N MET A 19 -12.69 18.03 2.59
CA MET A 19 -13.78 18.11 3.54
C MET A 19 -13.66 17.00 4.59
N GLU A 20 -13.96 17.34 5.83
CA GLU A 20 -14.25 16.35 6.85
C GLU A 20 -15.63 15.76 6.61
N LEU A 21 -15.66 14.46 6.28
CA LEU A 21 -16.85 13.66 6.10
C LEU A 21 -16.86 12.55 7.15
N THR A 22 -18.04 12.26 7.68
CA THR A 22 -18.23 11.08 8.52
C THR A 22 -18.27 9.80 7.68
N ASP A 23 -17.97 8.64 8.28
CA ASP A 23 -18.06 7.34 7.60
C ASP A 23 -19.41 7.09 6.93
N GLU A 24 -20.51 7.57 7.53
CA GLU A 24 -21.85 7.44 6.98
C GLU A 24 -22.04 8.31 5.74
N GLU A 25 -21.58 9.56 5.79
CA GLU A 25 -21.60 10.47 4.65
C GLU A 25 -20.74 9.92 3.50
N GLU A 26 -19.51 9.47 3.77
CA GLU A 26 -18.66 8.84 2.76
C GLU A 26 -19.32 7.64 2.10
N LYS A 27 -19.90 6.73 2.89
CA LYS A 27 -20.64 5.56 2.38
C LYS A 27 -21.81 5.99 1.50
N SER A 28 -22.56 7.00 1.89
CA SER A 28 -23.69 7.53 1.10
C SER A 28 -23.24 8.11 -0.26
N LEU A 29 -22.01 8.62 -0.35
CA LEU A 29 -21.46 9.25 -1.55
C LEU A 29 -20.81 8.26 -2.54
N ARG A 30 -20.48 7.03 -2.11
CA ARG A 30 -19.76 6.03 -2.94
C ARG A 30 -20.42 5.79 -4.31
N GLY A 31 -21.76 5.75 -4.35
CA GLY A 31 -22.52 5.49 -5.59
C GLY A 31 -22.41 6.60 -6.64
N TYR A 32 -22.01 7.81 -6.27
CA TYR A 32 -21.90 8.94 -7.20
C TYR A 32 -20.57 9.01 -7.94
N GLY A 33 -19.51 8.36 -7.41
CA GLY A 33 -18.20 8.36 -8.04
C GLY A 33 -17.57 9.76 -8.18
N LEU A 34 -17.82 10.67 -7.23
CA LEU A 34 -17.35 12.07 -7.30
C LEU A 34 -15.83 12.14 -7.47
N LEU A 35 -15.37 12.84 -8.51
CA LEU A 35 -13.95 12.86 -8.91
C LEU A 35 -13.06 13.55 -7.88
N SER A 36 -13.51 14.66 -7.31
CA SER A 36 -12.70 15.45 -6.36
C SER A 36 -12.60 14.84 -4.95
N LEU A 37 -13.33 13.76 -4.67
CA LEU A 37 -13.14 12.91 -3.48
C LEU A 37 -12.00 11.90 -3.64
N LYS A 38 -11.61 11.58 -4.88
CA LYS A 38 -10.57 10.57 -5.12
C LYS A 38 -9.23 11.07 -4.57
N PRO A 39 -8.42 10.18 -3.97
CA PRO A 39 -7.04 10.49 -3.63
C PRO A 39 -6.23 10.88 -4.86
N VAL A 40 -5.20 11.73 -4.69
CA VAL A 40 -4.35 12.17 -5.81
C VAL A 40 -2.87 12.05 -5.47
N LEU A 41 -2.12 11.41 -6.39
CA LEU A 41 -0.68 11.46 -6.43
C LEU A 41 -0.26 12.48 -7.50
N VAL A 42 0.44 13.54 -7.08
CA VAL A 42 1.00 14.55 -7.96
C VAL A 42 2.43 14.16 -8.30
N LEU A 43 2.70 13.95 -9.59
CA LEU A 43 4.03 13.66 -10.11
C LEU A 43 4.55 14.88 -10.86
N ILE A 44 5.62 15.48 -10.36
CA ILE A 44 6.31 16.59 -11.02
C ILE A 44 7.48 16.01 -11.81
N ASN A 45 7.38 16.08 -13.13
CA ASN A 45 8.46 15.66 -14.02
C ASN A 45 9.47 16.80 -14.20
N LEU A 46 10.65 16.64 -13.63
CA LEU A 46 11.77 17.57 -13.72
C LEU A 46 12.62 17.27 -14.97
N GLY A 47 13.15 18.31 -15.59
CA GLY A 47 14.18 18.17 -16.61
C GLY A 47 15.50 17.65 -16.02
N ASP A 48 16.36 17.06 -16.85
CA ASP A 48 17.58 16.36 -16.43
C ASP A 48 18.52 17.21 -15.54
N ASP A 49 18.61 18.51 -15.82
CA ASP A 49 19.46 19.45 -15.05
C ASP A 49 18.69 20.25 -13.98
N GLN A 50 17.39 19.99 -13.79
CA GLN A 50 16.58 20.73 -12.83
C GLN A 50 16.70 20.10 -11.45
N GLN A 51 17.07 20.91 -10.46
CA GLN A 51 17.00 20.49 -9.07
C GLN A 51 15.55 20.38 -8.60
N GLU A 52 15.34 19.61 -7.55
CA GLU A 52 14.06 19.56 -6.84
C GLU A 52 13.59 20.97 -6.49
N ILE A 53 12.31 21.22 -6.77
CA ILE A 53 11.67 22.50 -6.53
C ILE A 53 10.77 22.39 -5.31
N ASP A 54 10.76 23.45 -4.50
CA ASP A 54 9.85 23.55 -3.37
C ASP A 54 8.45 23.93 -3.87
N ILE A 55 7.59 22.92 -4.04
CA ILE A 55 6.17 23.08 -4.41
C ILE A 55 5.30 22.41 -3.35
N ALA A 56 4.40 23.19 -2.78
CA ALA A 56 3.41 22.70 -1.83
C ALA A 56 2.15 22.18 -2.55
N TYR A 57 1.70 20.98 -2.18
CA TYR A 57 0.39 20.42 -2.55
C TYR A 57 -0.19 19.68 -1.35
N ASP A 58 -0.63 20.44 -0.36
CA ASP A 58 -0.95 19.93 0.98
C ASP A 58 -2.44 19.60 1.17
N TRP A 59 -3.11 19.17 0.09
CA TRP A 59 -4.49 18.73 0.19
C TRP A 59 -4.57 17.36 0.90
N PRO A 60 -5.56 17.14 1.78
CA PRO A 60 -5.78 15.82 2.37
C PRO A 60 -5.94 14.74 1.30
N ASN A 61 -5.59 13.49 1.65
CA ASN A 61 -5.59 12.35 0.72
C ASN A 61 -4.85 12.67 -0.59
N SER A 62 -3.71 13.36 -0.46
CA SER A 62 -2.81 13.61 -1.58
C SER A 62 -1.36 13.30 -1.21
N ARG A 63 -0.56 13.03 -2.22
CA ARG A 63 0.91 12.87 -2.13
C ARG A 63 1.54 13.62 -3.29
N LEU A 64 2.77 14.08 -3.10
CA LEU A 64 3.56 14.75 -4.13
C LEU A 64 4.91 14.05 -4.22
N CYS A 65 5.36 13.80 -5.45
CA CYS A 65 6.67 13.25 -5.76
C CYS A 65 7.26 13.98 -6.96
N GLN A 66 8.57 14.21 -6.94
CA GLN A 66 9.32 14.74 -8.07
C GLN A 66 10.14 13.60 -8.67
N LEU A 67 10.26 13.56 -9.99
CA LEU A 67 11.02 12.54 -10.71
C LEU A 67 11.59 13.07 -12.01
N HIS A 68 12.61 12.41 -12.54
CA HIS A 68 13.20 12.71 -13.84
C HIS A 68 12.71 11.67 -14.85
N GLY A 69 11.55 11.89 -15.46
CA GLY A 69 10.86 10.87 -16.24
C GLY A 69 11.65 10.36 -17.45
N ARG A 70 12.56 11.18 -17.99
CA ARG A 70 13.48 10.73 -19.05
C ARG A 70 14.54 9.78 -18.51
N LEU A 71 15.22 10.15 -17.43
CA LEU A 71 16.20 9.29 -16.76
C LEU A 71 15.56 7.95 -16.37
N GLU A 72 14.35 7.97 -15.79
CA GLU A 72 13.59 6.76 -15.46
C GLU A 72 13.33 5.87 -16.68
N ALA A 73 12.99 6.46 -17.83
CA ALA A 73 12.74 5.71 -19.05
C ALA A 73 14.02 5.09 -19.66
N GLU A 74 15.17 5.72 -19.44
CA GLU A 74 16.49 5.20 -19.83
C GLU A 74 16.90 4.05 -18.88
N LEU A 75 16.77 4.23 -17.56
CA LEU A 75 17.03 3.21 -16.55
C LEU A 75 16.14 1.96 -16.76
N ALA A 76 14.86 2.15 -17.10
CA ALA A 76 13.92 1.05 -17.34
C ALA A 76 14.29 0.13 -18.52
N GLN A 77 15.22 0.55 -19.38
CA GLN A 77 15.72 -0.27 -20.51
C GLN A 77 16.98 -1.07 -20.14
N LEU A 78 17.61 -0.77 -19.01
CA LEU A 78 18.81 -1.43 -18.51
C LEU A 78 18.42 -2.62 -17.61
N THR A 79 19.32 -3.58 -17.47
CA THR A 79 19.11 -4.76 -16.61
C THR A 79 20.42 -5.23 -16.01
N GLY A 80 20.39 -5.84 -14.83
CA GLY A 80 21.57 -6.40 -14.16
C GLY A 80 22.62 -5.34 -13.86
N ASP A 81 23.90 -5.70 -14.04
CA ASP A 81 25.06 -4.86 -13.70
C ASP A 81 25.04 -3.47 -14.36
N ASP A 82 24.50 -3.36 -15.59
CA ASP A 82 24.39 -2.07 -16.28
C ASP A 82 23.43 -1.11 -15.57
N LEU A 83 22.31 -1.63 -15.05
CA LEU A 83 21.35 -0.82 -14.30
C LEU A 83 21.98 -0.33 -12.98
N GLU A 84 22.64 -1.22 -12.25
CA GLU A 84 23.28 -0.88 -10.97
C GLU A 84 24.36 0.19 -11.16
N MET A 85 25.17 0.06 -12.22
CA MET A 85 26.22 1.04 -12.54
C MET A 85 25.64 2.43 -12.85
N PHE A 86 24.58 2.50 -13.65
CA PHE A 86 23.93 3.78 -13.98
C PHE A 86 23.23 4.39 -12.76
N MET A 87 22.56 3.57 -11.94
CA MET A 87 21.94 4.04 -10.70
C MET A 87 23.01 4.65 -9.76
N GLU A 88 24.17 4.03 -9.63
CA GLU A 88 25.28 4.56 -8.83
C GLU A 88 25.86 5.86 -9.41
N GLU A 89 26.06 5.94 -10.74
CA GLU A 89 26.58 7.13 -11.42
C GLU A 89 25.69 8.36 -11.25
N TYR A 90 24.37 8.17 -11.32
CA TYR A 90 23.38 9.23 -11.18
C TYR A 90 22.89 9.44 -9.74
N GLY A 91 23.41 8.68 -8.77
CA GLY A 91 23.02 8.78 -7.36
C GLY A 91 21.57 8.35 -7.08
N VAL A 92 20.99 7.50 -7.93
CA VAL A 92 19.63 7.00 -7.82
C VAL A 92 19.62 5.77 -6.92
N THR A 93 18.94 5.85 -5.77
CA THR A 93 18.87 4.73 -4.80
C THR A 93 17.71 3.78 -5.04
N GLU A 94 16.66 4.25 -5.71
CA GLU A 94 15.48 3.46 -6.08
C GLU A 94 14.91 4.00 -7.39
N LEU A 95 14.29 3.12 -8.19
CA LEU A 95 13.61 3.55 -9.41
C LEU A 95 12.35 4.34 -9.05
N GLY A 96 12.10 5.44 -9.77
CA GLY A 96 10.92 6.26 -9.61
C GLY A 96 9.62 5.48 -9.86
N LEU A 97 9.65 4.44 -10.70
CA LEU A 97 8.51 3.53 -10.86
C LEU A 97 8.11 2.85 -9.54
N ASP A 98 9.08 2.30 -8.81
CA ASP A 98 8.84 1.60 -7.55
C ASP A 98 8.35 2.56 -6.47
N LEU A 99 8.93 3.76 -6.42
CA LEU A 99 8.46 4.85 -5.57
C LEU A 99 6.99 5.22 -5.86
N VAL A 100 6.63 5.39 -7.14
CA VAL A 100 5.25 5.72 -7.55
C VAL A 100 4.28 4.60 -7.18
N ILE A 101 4.67 3.33 -7.33
CA ILE A 101 3.86 2.18 -6.93
C ILE A 101 3.62 2.19 -5.41
N ARG A 102 4.68 2.36 -4.60
CA ARG A 102 4.57 2.45 -3.13
C ARG A 102 3.65 3.58 -2.71
N LEU A 103 3.91 4.79 -3.22
CA LEU A 103 3.10 5.96 -2.90
C LEU A 103 1.63 5.78 -3.29
N SER A 104 1.36 5.05 -4.38
CA SER A 104 -0.01 4.72 -4.79
C SER A 104 -0.68 3.74 -3.83
N TYR A 105 0.04 2.72 -3.35
CA TYR A 105 -0.45 1.79 -2.32
C TYR A 105 -0.79 2.52 -1.02
N ASP A 106 0.16 3.33 -0.53
CA ASP A 106 -0.01 4.12 0.70
C ASP A 106 -1.20 5.07 0.58
N LEU A 107 -1.33 5.75 -0.56
CA LEU A 107 -2.41 6.70 -0.83
C LEU A 107 -3.78 6.03 -0.89
N MET A 108 -3.85 4.78 -1.36
CA MET A 108 -5.06 3.97 -1.34
C MET A 108 -5.33 3.33 0.02
N GLY A 109 -4.43 3.49 0.99
CA GLY A 109 -4.50 2.85 2.29
C GLY A 109 -4.43 1.33 2.19
N LEU A 110 -3.54 0.82 1.36
CA LEU A 110 -3.33 -0.61 1.13
C LEU A 110 -1.95 -1.03 1.62
N HIS A 111 -1.84 -2.28 2.05
CA HIS A 111 -0.57 -2.92 2.34
C HIS A 111 -0.61 -4.40 1.94
N SER A 112 0.50 -5.11 2.13
CA SER A 112 0.62 -6.51 1.73
C SER A 112 0.82 -7.43 2.92
N PHE A 113 0.34 -8.66 2.80
CA PHE A 113 0.75 -9.77 3.63
C PHE A 113 1.14 -10.94 2.73
N PHE A 114 1.86 -11.92 3.25
CA PHE A 114 2.41 -13.01 2.48
C PHE A 114 1.82 -14.36 2.89
N THR A 115 1.66 -15.23 1.91
CA THR A 115 1.51 -16.67 2.13
C THR A 115 2.76 -17.37 1.59
N VAL A 116 3.33 -18.27 2.40
CA VAL A 116 4.51 -19.06 2.04
C VAL A 116 4.15 -20.53 2.14
N GLY A 117 4.13 -21.21 1.00
CA GLY A 117 4.00 -22.66 0.86
C GLY A 117 5.25 -23.28 0.23
N GLU A 118 5.26 -24.60 0.09
CA GLU A 118 6.37 -25.31 -0.59
C GLU A 118 6.41 -24.97 -2.09
N ASP A 119 5.23 -24.77 -2.71
CA ASP A 119 5.10 -24.55 -4.15
C ASP A 119 4.94 -23.08 -4.55
N GLU A 120 4.58 -22.19 -3.61
CA GLU A 120 4.24 -20.80 -3.93
C GLU A 120 4.59 -19.84 -2.77
N VAL A 121 5.17 -18.69 -3.14
CA VAL A 121 5.25 -17.50 -2.29
C VAL A 121 4.45 -16.40 -2.97
N ARG A 122 3.51 -15.82 -2.24
CA ARG A 122 2.59 -14.83 -2.80
C ARG A 122 2.33 -13.67 -1.85
N ALA A 123 2.34 -12.46 -2.40
CA ALA A 123 1.87 -11.24 -1.76
C ALA A 123 0.37 -11.05 -2.02
N TRP A 124 -0.36 -10.64 -0.99
CA TRP A 124 -1.79 -10.37 -1.02
C TRP A 124 -2.06 -8.95 -0.55
N THR A 125 -2.72 -8.17 -1.40
CA THR A 125 -3.08 -6.78 -1.10
C THR A 125 -4.34 -6.71 -0.24
N ILE A 126 -4.28 -5.96 0.87
CA ILE A 126 -5.41 -5.72 1.77
C ILE A 126 -5.48 -4.26 2.19
N PRO A 127 -6.67 -3.75 2.56
CA PRO A 127 -6.78 -2.44 3.20
C PRO A 127 -6.05 -2.40 4.54
N LEU A 128 -5.53 -1.22 4.89
CA LEU A 128 -5.07 -0.92 6.25
C LEU A 128 -6.18 -1.24 7.25
N ASN A 129 -5.77 -1.80 8.38
CA ASN A 129 -6.66 -2.26 9.45
C ASN A 129 -7.57 -3.45 9.08
N ALA A 130 -7.30 -4.15 7.97
CA ALA A 130 -8.01 -5.38 7.68
C ALA A 130 -7.74 -6.44 8.75
N THR A 131 -8.79 -7.14 9.13
CA THR A 131 -8.74 -8.25 10.08
C THR A 131 -8.15 -9.50 9.46
N ALA A 132 -7.69 -10.44 10.30
CA ALA A 132 -7.22 -11.75 9.84
C ALA A 132 -8.28 -12.53 9.03
N VAL A 133 -9.57 -12.33 9.32
CA VAL A 133 -10.67 -12.94 8.56
C VAL A 133 -10.83 -12.31 7.18
N GLU A 134 -10.72 -10.98 7.09
CA GLU A 134 -10.76 -10.27 5.80
C GLU A 134 -9.56 -10.65 4.94
N ALA A 135 -8.37 -10.73 5.52
CA ALA A 135 -7.16 -11.22 4.84
C ALA A 135 -7.33 -12.66 4.32
N ALA A 136 -7.91 -13.55 5.13
CA ALA A 136 -8.25 -14.90 4.68
C ALA A 136 -9.26 -14.91 3.52
N GLY A 137 -10.23 -13.98 3.55
CA GLY A 137 -11.23 -13.81 2.48
C GLY A 137 -10.63 -13.36 1.16
N THR A 138 -9.57 -12.54 1.20
CA THR A 138 -8.81 -12.13 0.01
C THR A 138 -8.12 -13.32 -0.67
N ILE A 139 -7.67 -14.32 0.11
CA ILE A 139 -7.12 -15.57 -0.42
C ILE A 139 -8.24 -16.40 -1.05
N HIS A 140 -9.27 -16.71 -0.26
CA HIS A 140 -10.43 -17.45 -0.73
C HIS A 140 -11.63 -17.28 0.23
N SER A 141 -12.84 -17.14 -0.33
CA SER A 141 -14.05 -16.89 0.47
C SER A 141 -14.36 -17.98 1.52
N ASP A 142 -14.01 -19.24 1.25
CA ASP A 142 -14.23 -20.34 2.20
C ASP A 142 -13.26 -20.32 3.38
N LEU A 143 -12.05 -19.75 3.22
CA LEU A 143 -11.13 -19.56 4.34
C LEU A 143 -11.69 -18.56 5.36
N ALA A 144 -12.36 -17.51 4.90
CA ALA A 144 -13.04 -16.57 5.77
C ALA A 144 -14.23 -17.23 6.51
N LYS A 145 -15.05 -18.02 5.81
CA LYS A 145 -16.20 -18.72 6.42
C LYS A 145 -15.76 -19.75 7.46
N GLY A 146 -14.75 -20.53 7.12
CA GLY A 146 -14.21 -21.60 7.96
C GLY A 146 -13.15 -21.15 8.95
N PHE A 147 -12.87 -19.84 9.07
CA PHE A 147 -11.73 -19.32 9.82
C PHE A 147 -11.73 -19.78 11.28
N ILE A 148 -10.62 -20.42 11.68
CA ILE A 148 -10.34 -20.80 13.07
C ILE A 148 -9.35 -19.82 13.68
N ARG A 149 -8.18 -19.67 13.06
CA ARG A 149 -7.07 -18.81 13.50
C ARG A 149 -6.09 -18.56 12.36
N ALA A 150 -5.31 -17.50 12.46
CA ALA A 150 -4.16 -17.23 11.61
C ALA A 150 -2.87 -17.59 12.35
N GLU A 151 -2.00 -18.39 11.73
CA GLU A 151 -0.63 -18.55 12.17
C GLU A 151 0.21 -17.45 11.53
N THR A 152 0.78 -16.55 12.35
CA THR A 152 1.39 -15.31 11.87
C THR A 152 2.83 -15.19 12.34
N VAL A 153 3.70 -14.73 11.43
CA VAL A 153 5.10 -14.36 11.68
C VAL A 153 5.37 -13.07 10.92
N HIS A 154 6.04 -12.10 11.54
CA HIS A 154 6.44 -10.89 10.82
C HIS A 154 7.63 -11.17 9.88
N TYR A 155 7.68 -10.53 8.72
CA TYR A 155 8.76 -10.70 7.75
C TYR A 155 10.16 -10.55 8.36
N ASP A 156 10.39 -9.47 9.10
CA ASP A 156 11.68 -9.19 9.73
C ASP A 156 12.09 -10.26 10.75
N ASP A 157 11.10 -10.81 11.48
CA ASP A 157 11.35 -11.87 12.45
C ASP A 157 11.80 -13.16 11.76
N LEU A 158 11.25 -13.47 10.58
CA LEU A 158 11.67 -14.61 9.79
C LEU A 158 13.07 -14.41 9.19
N LEU A 159 13.36 -13.21 8.67
CA LEU A 159 14.67 -12.88 8.14
C LEU A 159 15.76 -12.97 9.22
N GLU A 160 15.53 -12.37 10.39
CA GLU A 160 16.48 -12.38 11.50
C GLU A 160 16.74 -13.81 12.02
N ALA A 161 15.69 -14.62 12.14
CA ALA A 161 15.81 -15.99 12.63
C ALA A 161 16.35 -16.98 11.57
N GLY A 162 16.28 -16.63 10.28
CA GLY A 162 16.74 -17.44 9.14
C GLY A 162 15.92 -18.70 8.83
N SER A 163 14.99 -19.10 9.69
CA SER A 163 14.07 -20.22 9.41
C SER A 163 12.82 -20.19 10.29
N MET A 164 11.72 -20.78 9.79
CA MET A 164 10.46 -20.90 10.54
C MET A 164 10.62 -21.72 11.85
N ALA A 165 11.55 -22.68 11.88
CA ALA A 165 11.86 -23.44 13.10
C ALA A 165 12.51 -22.53 14.15
N ALA A 166 13.46 -21.69 13.74
CA ALA A 166 14.11 -20.73 14.63
C ALA A 166 13.12 -19.66 15.15
N VAL A 167 12.21 -19.15 14.29
CA VAL A 167 11.13 -18.23 14.71
C VAL A 167 10.26 -18.85 15.81
N LYS A 168 9.88 -20.12 15.66
CA LYS A 168 9.08 -20.84 16.67
C LYS A 168 9.85 -21.00 17.97
N HIS A 169 11.14 -21.34 17.93
CA HIS A 169 11.99 -21.42 19.11
C HIS A 169 12.19 -20.07 19.81
N ALA A 170 12.24 -18.98 19.04
CA ALA A 170 12.32 -17.62 19.55
C ALA A 170 10.98 -17.08 20.10
N GLY A 171 9.89 -17.84 20.01
CA GLY A 171 8.57 -17.42 20.49
C GLY A 171 7.92 -16.30 19.66
N LYS A 172 8.45 -16.02 18.46
CA LYS A 172 7.95 -14.98 17.55
C LYS A 172 6.81 -15.49 16.63
N PHE A 173 6.52 -16.79 16.66
CA PHE A 173 5.39 -17.39 15.96
C PHE A 173 4.10 -17.23 16.77
N ARG A 174 3.11 -16.54 16.20
CA ARG A 174 1.86 -16.18 16.88
C ARG A 174 0.67 -16.95 16.32
N GLN A 175 -0.33 -17.17 17.17
CA GLN A 175 -1.63 -17.67 16.75
C GLN A 175 -2.67 -16.58 17.01
N GLU A 176 -3.12 -15.99 15.94
CA GLU A 176 -3.95 -14.80 15.95
C GLU A 176 -5.43 -15.15 15.72
N GLY A 177 -6.29 -14.45 16.46
CA GLY A 177 -7.73 -14.63 16.40
C GLY A 177 -8.39 -13.83 15.26
N LYS A 178 -9.73 -13.91 15.20
CA LYS A 178 -10.53 -13.25 14.15
C LYS A 178 -10.35 -11.73 14.08
N THR A 179 -10.12 -11.10 15.22
CA THR A 179 -10.02 -9.64 15.38
C THR A 179 -8.60 -9.11 15.28
N TYR A 180 -7.62 -9.98 15.04
CA TYR A 180 -6.25 -9.53 14.81
C TYR A 180 -6.22 -8.63 13.57
N ILE A 181 -5.54 -7.49 13.71
CA ILE A 181 -5.32 -6.56 12.62
C ILE A 181 -4.02 -6.96 11.95
N VAL A 182 -4.09 -7.31 10.67
CA VAL A 182 -2.93 -7.71 9.89
C VAL A 182 -2.01 -6.52 9.70
N VAL A 183 -0.71 -6.75 9.88
CA VAL A 183 0.33 -5.74 9.69
C VAL A 183 1.00 -5.97 8.34
N ASP A 184 1.49 -4.90 7.72
CA ASP A 184 2.28 -5.01 6.49
C ASP A 184 3.46 -5.97 6.69
N GLY A 185 3.67 -6.85 5.72
CA GLY A 185 4.73 -7.86 5.77
C GLY A 185 4.44 -9.07 6.68
N ASP A 186 3.26 -9.18 7.28
CA ASP A 186 2.90 -10.41 8.00
C ASP A 186 2.90 -11.62 7.04
N ILE A 187 3.52 -12.71 7.46
CA ILE A 187 3.47 -14.02 6.82
C ILE A 187 2.39 -14.83 7.53
N ILE A 188 1.31 -15.14 6.83
CA ILE A 188 0.10 -15.74 7.39
C ILE A 188 -0.18 -17.11 6.79
N ASN A 189 -0.48 -18.07 7.66
CA ASN A 189 -1.07 -19.35 7.31
C ASN A 189 -2.44 -19.49 7.99
N VAL A 190 -3.51 -19.54 7.20
CA VAL A 190 -4.88 -19.61 7.73
C VAL A 190 -5.25 -21.04 8.10
N LYS A 191 -5.65 -21.27 9.35
CA LYS A 191 -6.30 -22.52 9.77
C LYS A 191 -7.80 -22.36 9.65
N PHE A 192 -8.43 -23.29 8.94
CA PHE A 192 -9.86 -23.29 8.68
C PHE A 192 -10.44 -24.69 8.79
N ASN A 193 -11.76 -24.77 8.99
CA ASN A 193 -12.54 -26.00 8.85
C ASN A 193 -13.79 -25.73 8.01
N ILE A 194 -14.13 -26.66 7.14
CA ILE A 194 -15.31 -26.61 6.26
C ILE A 194 -16.42 -27.48 6.86
#